data_AF-A0ABD2BYA8-F1
#
_entry.id   AF-A0ABD2BYA8-F1
#
_cell.length_a   1.000
_cell.length_b   1.000
_cell.length_c   1.000
_cell.angle_alpha   90.00
_cell.angle_beta   90.00
_cell.angle_gamma   90.00
#
_symmetry.space_group_name_H-M   'P 1'
#
loop_
_entity.id
_entity.type
_entity.pdbx_description
1 polymer ?
#
loop_
_entity_poly.entity_id
_entity_poly.type
_entity_poly.pdbx_seq_one_letter_code
_entity_poly.pdbx_strand_id
1 'polypeptide(L)'
;MEKERFTMLLLEPGEIFFEDYSVQMRAIEPLFPEQKEWVDGRLKLCSKSLVFVNKDFIQPLIKIQLKETISVEQYNSEDNIEGCNNMLNVQCKQYVEMLEKNVLAPYKFIHKNATFQFCFNYAKVENCLPQILQLLRAATLPTAEQNAMIMTIVHSRQSRVCFDTSWLEDLYETVVLEIQANKVLPLVVNPGRVLLTTSRLYFQPYNNMDQHPVLKIQLKDISSIIQRRFLLRQVGLEIKWQKQPDGKIEYLFLSLNNQSDRDELHKKLLDQSAVSLETVPQNQMTMRWQNGSLSNYDYLLYINSLADRTFHDLTQYPVIPWIIKDYISATLDLDNPDIYRDLSKPIGALEPTRLERLKERYLEMLEPKFLYGSHYSAPGFVLFYLVRKYPQYMLCLQNGRFDHPDRMFNRYYN
;
A
#
# COMPACT_ATOMS: atom_id res chain seq x y z
N MET A 1 8.60 12.68 16.92
CA MET A 1 8.89 12.10 15.58
C MET A 1 7.75 12.52 14.68
N GLU A 2 7.90 13.61 13.95
CA GLU A 2 6.84 14.12 13.06
C GLU A 2 6.56 13.06 11.99
N LYS A 3 5.40 12.42 12.08
CA LYS A 3 4.92 11.57 10.98
C LYS A 3 4.75 12.46 9.76
N GLU A 4 5.39 12.09 8.65
CA GLU A 4 5.11 12.76 7.39
C GLU A 4 3.61 12.72 7.09
N ARG A 5 3.03 13.88 6.74
CA ARG A 5 1.60 13.99 6.41
C ARG A 5 1.23 13.20 5.15
N PHE A 6 2.18 13.07 4.24
CA PHE A 6 2.00 12.37 2.98
C PHE A 6 2.32 10.88 3.14
N THR A 7 1.41 10.05 2.67
CA THR A 7 1.62 8.61 2.56
C THR A 7 1.11 8.13 1.20
N MET A 8 1.63 7.01 0.70
CA MET A 8 1.15 6.44 -0.57
C MET A 8 -0.34 6.04 -0.53
N LEU A 9 -0.96 5.96 0.64
CA LEU A 9 -2.41 5.72 0.79
C LEU A 9 -3.27 6.89 0.30
N LEU A 10 -2.67 8.08 0.14
CA LEU A 10 -3.33 9.25 -0.45
C LEU A 10 -3.33 9.19 -1.99
N LEU A 11 -2.62 8.23 -2.56
CA LEU A 11 -2.54 8.01 -4.00
C LEU A 11 -3.65 7.06 -4.46
N GLU A 12 -3.98 7.14 -5.75
CA GLU A 12 -4.94 6.21 -6.34
C GLU A 12 -4.34 4.80 -6.44
N PRO A 13 -5.14 3.72 -6.46
CA PRO A 13 -4.64 2.38 -6.71
C PRO A 13 -3.79 2.30 -7.99
N GLY A 14 -2.57 1.77 -7.84
CA GLY A 14 -1.57 1.67 -8.92
C GLY A 14 -0.88 2.99 -9.31
N GLU A 15 -1.16 4.09 -8.61
CA GLU A 15 -0.38 5.32 -8.73
C GLU A 15 0.99 5.16 -8.04
N ILE A 16 2.05 5.66 -8.69
CA ILE A 16 3.43 5.49 -8.25
C ILE A 16 3.98 6.85 -7.84
N PHE A 17 4.52 6.94 -6.63
CA PHE A 17 5.28 8.10 -6.20
C PHE A 17 6.72 8.01 -6.71
N PHE A 18 7.18 9.06 -7.37
CA PHE A 18 8.50 9.11 -7.98
C PHE A 18 9.52 9.81 -7.07
N GLU A 19 9.32 11.09 -6.82
CA GLU A 19 10.25 11.94 -6.09
C GLU A 19 9.53 13.21 -5.63
N ASP A 20 10.24 14.05 -4.89
CA ASP A 20 9.71 15.32 -4.45
C ASP A 20 10.69 16.49 -4.49
N TYR A 21 10.11 17.68 -4.52
CA TYR A 21 10.84 18.93 -4.65
C TYR A 21 10.46 19.88 -3.51
N SER A 22 11.45 20.56 -2.95
CA SER A 22 11.23 21.69 -2.03
C SER A 22 10.78 22.89 -2.85
N VAL A 23 9.57 23.38 -2.59
CA VAL A 23 8.95 24.47 -3.34
C VAL A 23 8.19 25.42 -2.42
N GLN A 24 7.96 26.63 -2.89
CA GLN A 24 6.92 27.51 -2.39
C GLN A 24 5.75 27.46 -3.37
N MET A 25 4.52 27.42 -2.88
CA MET A 25 3.31 27.41 -3.71
C MET A 25 2.51 28.69 -3.50
N ARG A 26 2.00 29.24 -4.60
CA ARG A 26 0.97 30.29 -4.61
C ARG A 26 -0.20 29.83 -5.47
N ALA A 27 -1.42 29.95 -4.95
CA ALA A 27 -2.64 29.73 -5.73
C ALA A 27 -3.14 31.08 -6.28
N ILE A 28 -3.35 31.18 -7.58
CA ILE A 28 -3.90 32.38 -8.22
C ILE A 28 -5.41 32.22 -8.34
N GLU A 29 -6.15 33.17 -7.76
CA GLU A 29 -7.58 33.29 -7.99
C GLU A 29 -7.85 34.37 -9.05
N PRO A 30 -8.68 34.09 -10.08
CA PRO A 30 -8.92 35.03 -11.18
C PRO A 30 -9.46 36.39 -10.74
N LEU A 31 -10.14 36.45 -9.60
CA LEU A 31 -10.78 37.66 -9.06
C LEU A 31 -9.86 38.47 -8.12
N PHE A 32 -8.81 37.84 -7.57
CA PHE A 32 -7.87 38.45 -6.61
C PHE A 32 -6.45 37.92 -6.84
N PRO A 33 -5.79 38.32 -7.95
CA PRO A 33 -4.45 37.81 -8.29
C PRO A 33 -3.36 38.26 -7.30
N GLU A 34 -3.60 39.33 -6.52
CA GLU A 34 -2.58 39.99 -5.69
C GLU A 34 -2.54 39.53 -4.22
N GLN A 35 -3.32 38.52 -3.80
CA GLN A 35 -3.59 38.31 -2.35
C GLN A 35 -3.39 36.90 -1.79
N LYS A 36 -2.50 36.09 -2.36
CA LYS A 36 -2.06 34.85 -1.68
C LYS A 36 -0.56 34.85 -1.47
N GLU A 37 -0.17 34.88 -0.20
CA GLU A 37 1.20 34.69 0.26
C GLU A 37 1.76 33.36 -0.26
N TRP A 38 3.06 33.35 -0.53
CA TRP A 38 3.80 32.14 -0.85
C TRP A 38 3.81 31.20 0.35
N VAL A 39 3.47 29.94 0.13
CA VAL A 39 3.44 28.94 1.18
C VAL A 39 4.49 27.87 0.96
N ASP A 40 5.36 27.68 1.94
CA ASP A 40 6.40 26.65 1.90
C ASP A 40 5.81 25.23 1.92
N GLY A 41 6.38 24.33 1.13
CA GLY A 41 6.01 22.93 1.16
C GLY A 41 6.87 22.03 0.30
N ARG A 42 6.35 20.83 0.05
CA ARG A 42 6.97 19.82 -0.80
C ARG A 42 6.02 19.44 -1.92
N LEU A 43 6.46 19.56 -3.17
CA LEU A 43 5.73 19.08 -4.32
C LEU A 43 6.12 17.63 -4.61
N LYS A 44 5.18 16.70 -4.43
CA LYS A 44 5.34 15.28 -4.70
C LYS A 44 4.92 15.01 -6.15
N LEU A 45 5.83 14.46 -6.96
CA LEU A 45 5.55 14.01 -8.33
C LEU A 45 5.10 12.55 -8.31
N CYS A 46 3.88 12.28 -8.76
CA CYS A 46 3.31 10.94 -8.87
C CYS A 46 2.93 10.63 -10.32
N SER A 47 2.70 9.35 -10.63
CA SER A 47 2.40 8.91 -12.00
C SER A 47 1.05 9.38 -12.55
N LYS A 48 0.12 9.78 -11.68
CA LYS A 48 -1.22 10.27 -12.06
C LYS A 48 -1.57 11.63 -11.46
N SER A 49 -0.75 12.18 -10.57
CA SER A 49 -1.03 13.45 -9.89
C SER A 49 0.22 14.18 -9.43
N LEU A 50 0.04 15.47 -9.17
CA LEU A 50 0.96 16.28 -8.37
C LEU A 50 0.33 16.49 -7.00
N VAL A 51 1.07 16.25 -5.92
CA VAL A 51 0.57 16.46 -4.55
C VAL A 51 1.45 17.48 -3.84
N PHE A 52 0.91 18.65 -3.56
CA PHE A 52 1.57 19.65 -2.73
C PHE A 52 1.28 19.38 -1.25
N VAL A 53 2.35 19.21 -0.48
CA VAL A 53 2.32 18.99 0.96
C VAL A 53 2.76 20.26 1.65
N ASN A 54 1.79 20.93 2.28
CA ASN A 54 2.01 22.17 3.01
C ASN A 54 2.83 21.92 4.28
N LYS A 55 3.81 22.79 4.53
CA LYS A 55 4.60 22.79 5.77
C LYS A 55 3.74 23.19 6.97
N ASP A 56 2.75 24.05 6.79
CA ASP A 56 1.74 24.36 7.80
C ASP A 56 0.70 23.23 7.88
N PHE A 57 0.62 22.61 9.06
CA PHE A 57 -0.30 21.50 9.34
C PHE A 57 -1.78 21.93 9.35
N ILE A 58 -2.06 23.22 9.52
CA ILE A 58 -3.42 23.76 9.50
C ILE A 58 -3.98 23.70 8.09
N GLN A 59 -3.16 24.01 7.08
CA GLN A 59 -3.57 24.04 5.69
C GLN A 59 -3.67 22.63 5.08
N PRO A 60 -4.59 22.40 4.12
CA PRO A 60 -4.75 21.11 3.48
C PRO A 60 -3.59 20.78 2.54
N LEU A 61 -3.42 19.48 2.26
CA LEU A 61 -2.67 19.00 1.10
C LEU A 61 -3.51 19.26 -0.15
N ILE A 62 -2.84 19.61 -1.24
CA ILE A 62 -3.50 19.86 -2.54
C ILE A 62 -3.04 18.78 -3.52
N LYS A 63 -3.98 17.97 -4.01
CA LYS A 63 -3.74 16.97 -5.05
C LYS A 63 -4.36 17.44 -6.37
N ILE A 64 -3.52 17.54 -7.39
CA ILE A 64 -3.89 17.91 -8.77
C ILE A 64 -3.74 16.65 -9.62
N GLN A 65 -4.86 16.09 -10.08
CA GLN A 65 -4.83 14.93 -10.97
C GLN A 65 -4.40 15.36 -12.37
N LEU A 66 -3.44 14.65 -12.97
CA LEU A 66 -2.89 15.00 -14.28
C LEU A 66 -3.95 14.97 -15.39
N LYS A 67 -4.95 14.09 -15.30
CA LYS A 67 -6.08 14.04 -16.24
C LYS A 67 -6.96 15.30 -16.21
N GLU A 68 -6.91 16.06 -15.11
CA GLU A 68 -7.68 17.29 -14.88
C GLU A 68 -6.85 18.55 -15.13
N THR A 69 -5.56 18.38 -15.43
CA THR A 69 -4.63 19.45 -15.75
C THR A 69 -4.86 19.97 -17.17
N ILE A 70 -4.92 21.27 -17.31
CA ILE A 70 -5.11 21.99 -18.59
C ILE A 70 -3.75 22.27 -19.23
N SER A 71 -2.81 22.81 -18.45
CA SER A 71 -1.47 23.14 -18.91
C SER A 71 -0.46 23.04 -17.75
N VAL A 72 0.79 22.72 -18.11
CA VAL A 72 1.94 22.74 -17.21
C VAL A 72 3.09 23.36 -17.98
N GLU A 73 3.56 24.52 -17.52
CA GLU A 73 4.56 25.30 -18.24
C GLU A 73 5.55 25.92 -17.26
N GLN A 74 6.80 26.08 -17.70
CA GLN A 74 7.74 26.92 -16.98
C GLN A 74 7.36 28.37 -17.23
N TYR A 75 7.17 29.13 -16.15
CA TYR A 75 6.88 30.55 -16.23
C TYR A 75 8.11 31.34 -15.83
N ASN A 76 8.58 32.19 -16.74
CA ASN A 76 9.63 33.16 -16.47
C ASN A 76 8.92 34.51 -16.24
N SER A 77 8.99 35.06 -15.03
CA SER A 77 8.45 36.39 -14.77
C SER A 77 9.28 37.42 -15.53
N GLU A 78 8.67 38.18 -16.44
CA GLU A 78 9.31 39.36 -17.05
C GLU A 78 9.43 40.52 -16.04
N ASP A 79 8.64 40.49 -14.97
CA ASP A 79 8.73 41.42 -13.84
C ASP A 79 9.66 40.85 -12.76
N ASN A 80 10.84 41.45 -12.63
CA ASN A 80 11.89 41.20 -11.63
C ASN A 80 11.46 41.44 -10.17
N ILE A 81 10.16 41.41 -9.84
CA ILE A 81 9.66 41.87 -8.54
C ILE A 81 9.86 40.83 -7.44
N GLU A 82 10.07 39.54 -7.76
CA GLU A 82 10.35 38.51 -6.74
C GLU A 82 11.35 37.42 -7.20
N GLY A 83 12.49 37.76 -7.82
CA GLY A 83 13.72 36.94 -7.86
C GLY A 83 13.69 35.44 -8.26
N CYS A 84 12.56 34.83 -8.62
CA CYS A 84 12.39 33.40 -8.83
C CYS A 84 12.18 33.09 -10.31
N ASN A 85 13.29 32.90 -11.03
CA ASN A 85 13.31 32.47 -12.45
C ASN A 85 13.00 30.96 -12.62
N ASN A 86 12.54 30.29 -11.57
CA ASN A 86 12.48 28.84 -11.47
C ASN A 86 11.07 28.39 -11.04
N MET A 87 10.08 28.82 -11.82
CA MET A 87 8.67 28.67 -11.48
C MET A 87 7.93 27.75 -12.45
N LEU A 88 7.17 26.82 -11.89
CA LEU A 88 6.26 25.93 -12.61
C LEU A 88 4.84 26.46 -12.44
N ASN A 89 4.15 26.70 -13.54
CA ASN A 89 2.74 27.08 -13.55
C ASN A 89 1.89 25.86 -13.93
N VAL A 90 0.92 25.51 -13.09
CA VAL A 90 0.01 24.37 -13.28
C VAL A 90 -1.42 24.86 -13.26
N GLN A 91 -2.11 24.76 -14.39
CA GLN A 91 -3.53 25.09 -14.49
C GLN A 91 -4.35 23.80 -14.50
N CYS A 92 -5.42 23.73 -13.71
CA CYS A 92 -6.30 22.55 -13.65
C CYS A 92 -7.78 22.94 -13.57
N LYS A 93 -8.65 22.03 -14.02
CA LYS A 93 -10.12 22.18 -13.96
C LYS A 93 -10.69 21.90 -12.57
N GLN A 94 -10.00 21.04 -11.82
CA GLN A 94 -10.37 20.64 -10.48
C GLN A 94 -9.13 20.17 -9.70
N TYR A 95 -9.23 20.23 -8.38
CA TYR A 95 -8.20 19.75 -7.46
C TYR A 95 -8.85 19.18 -6.20
N VAL A 96 -8.08 18.48 -5.39
CA VAL A 96 -8.56 17.80 -4.17
C VAL A 96 -7.82 18.33 -2.95
N GLU A 97 -8.57 18.71 -1.91
CA GLU A 97 -8.04 19.08 -0.60
C GLU A 97 -8.13 17.89 0.35
N MET A 98 -7.04 17.62 1.08
CA MET A 98 -6.93 16.46 1.99
C MET A 98 -6.23 16.84 3.29
N LEU A 99 -6.53 16.13 4.38
CA LEU A 99 -5.82 16.23 5.67
C LEU A 99 -5.73 17.66 6.24
N GLU A 100 -6.74 18.50 6.05
CA GLU A 100 -6.81 19.83 6.70
C GLU A 100 -6.67 19.67 8.22
N LYS A 101 -5.86 20.52 8.87
CA LYS A 101 -5.51 20.41 10.30
C LYS A 101 -4.93 19.06 10.70
N ASN A 102 -4.35 18.34 9.75
CA ASN A 102 -3.86 16.97 9.89
C ASN A 102 -4.95 15.95 10.33
N VAL A 103 -6.22 16.25 10.05
CA VAL A 103 -7.36 15.38 10.39
C VAL A 103 -7.66 14.46 9.22
N LEU A 104 -7.70 13.15 9.50
CA LEU A 104 -8.12 12.17 8.53
C LEU A 104 -9.65 12.21 8.36
N ALA A 105 -10.10 12.72 7.22
CA ALA A 105 -11.49 12.89 6.85
C ALA A 105 -11.68 12.63 5.34
N PRO A 106 -12.94 12.49 4.87
CA PRO A 106 -13.21 12.43 3.43
C PRO A 106 -12.60 13.62 2.68
N TYR A 107 -12.05 13.34 1.51
CA TYR A 107 -11.39 14.32 0.69
C TYR A 107 -12.41 15.30 0.11
N LYS A 108 -11.98 16.56 -0.01
CA LYS A 108 -12.83 17.64 -0.52
C LYS A 108 -12.48 17.91 -1.97
N PHE A 109 -13.39 17.53 -2.86
CA PHE A 109 -13.24 17.67 -4.31
C PHE A 109 -13.69 19.05 -4.76
N ILE A 110 -12.77 19.84 -5.30
CA ILE A 110 -13.00 21.21 -5.70
C ILE A 110 -13.10 21.30 -7.22
N HIS A 111 -14.32 21.51 -7.73
CA HIS A 111 -14.63 21.53 -9.15
C HIS A 111 -14.63 22.95 -9.71
N LYS A 112 -13.46 23.60 -9.72
CA LYS A 112 -13.28 24.96 -10.25
C LYS A 112 -11.88 25.11 -10.84
N ASN A 113 -11.80 25.88 -11.93
CA ASN A 113 -10.53 26.20 -12.56
C ASN A 113 -9.62 26.92 -11.55
N ALA A 114 -8.40 26.43 -11.42
CA ALA A 114 -7.40 26.98 -10.51
C ALA A 114 -6.03 26.96 -11.19
N THR A 115 -5.21 27.94 -10.83
CA THR A 115 -3.83 28.05 -11.28
C THR A 115 -2.93 28.03 -10.05
N PHE A 116 -1.98 27.11 -10.04
CA PHE A 116 -0.99 26.96 -8.98
C PHE A 116 0.39 27.23 -9.52
N GLN A 117 1.10 28.16 -8.89
CA GLN A 117 2.49 28.47 -9.18
C GLN A 117 3.38 27.85 -8.11
N PHE A 118 4.43 27.16 -8.55
CA PHE A 118 5.42 26.54 -7.68
C PHE A 118 6.80 27.12 -7.97
N CYS A 119 7.38 27.88 -7.04
CA CYS A 119 8.76 28.34 -7.10
C CYS A 119 9.67 27.29 -6.45
N PHE A 120 10.64 26.76 -7.20
CA PHE A 120 11.49 25.66 -6.73
C PHE A 120 12.73 26.21 -6.00
N ASN A 121 12.98 25.70 -4.79
CA ASN A 121 14.03 26.21 -3.90
C ASN A 121 15.43 25.73 -4.27
N TYR A 122 15.58 24.47 -4.70
CA TYR A 122 16.89 23.84 -4.93
C TYR A 122 17.03 23.12 -6.28
N ALA A 123 15.93 22.58 -6.82
CA ALA A 123 15.91 21.90 -8.10
C ALA A 123 15.45 22.84 -9.22
N LYS A 124 15.89 22.63 -10.46
CA LYS A 124 15.40 23.41 -11.61
C LYS A 124 14.14 22.79 -12.21
N VAL A 125 13.18 23.62 -12.60
CA VAL A 125 11.94 23.19 -13.30
C VAL A 125 12.27 22.39 -14.56
N GLU A 126 13.31 22.77 -15.29
CA GLU A 126 13.81 22.07 -16.49
C GLU A 126 14.14 20.59 -16.23
N ASN A 127 14.51 20.22 -14.99
CA ASN A 127 14.85 18.84 -14.64
C ASN A 127 13.61 17.96 -14.48
N CYS A 128 12.47 18.52 -14.05
CA CYS A 128 11.25 17.77 -13.77
C CYS A 128 10.15 17.95 -14.82
N LEU A 129 10.14 19.09 -15.52
CA LEU A 129 9.11 19.43 -16.50
C LEU A 129 8.96 18.39 -17.62
N PRO A 130 10.03 17.87 -18.26
CA PRO A 130 9.89 16.84 -19.31
C PRO A 130 9.17 15.59 -18.80
N GLN A 131 9.44 15.19 -17.55
CA GLN A 131 8.78 14.05 -16.93
C GLN A 131 7.30 14.35 -16.64
N ILE A 132 6.99 15.53 -16.10
CA ILE A 132 5.61 15.94 -15.84
C ILE A 132 4.81 15.97 -17.15
N LEU A 133 5.37 16.53 -18.23
CA LEU A 133 4.74 16.56 -19.55
C LEU A 133 4.55 15.16 -20.14
N GLN A 134 5.51 14.26 -19.95
CA GLN A 134 5.39 12.87 -20.36
C GLN A 134 4.24 12.15 -19.62
N LEU A 135 4.11 12.37 -18.31
CA LEU A 135 3.01 11.81 -17.50
C LEU A 135 1.66 12.48 -17.82
N LEU A 136 1.65 13.77 -18.14
CA LEU A 136 0.46 14.49 -18.60
C LEU A 136 -0.06 13.90 -19.92
N ARG A 137 0.85 13.62 -20.87
CA ARG A 137 0.50 12.89 -22.10
C ARG A 137 -0.03 11.49 -21.80
N ALA A 138 0.58 10.78 -20.85
CA ALA A 138 0.06 9.46 -20.45
C ALA A 138 -1.36 9.55 -19.89
N ALA A 139 -1.71 10.63 -19.19
CA ALA A 139 -3.03 10.85 -18.62
C ALA A 139 -4.15 11.08 -19.65
N THR A 140 -3.82 11.40 -20.90
CA THR A 140 -4.81 11.52 -21.99
C THR A 140 -5.09 10.20 -22.71
N LEU A 141 -4.33 9.13 -22.43
CA LEU A 141 -4.46 7.83 -23.08
C LEU A 141 -5.53 6.95 -22.41
N PRO A 142 -6.09 5.95 -23.12
CA PRO A 142 -6.88 4.90 -22.50
C PRO A 142 -6.11 4.17 -21.39
N THR A 143 -6.82 3.64 -20.39
CA THR A 143 -6.20 3.08 -19.17
C THR A 143 -5.12 2.02 -19.43
N ALA A 144 -5.32 1.13 -20.41
CA ALA A 144 -4.35 0.09 -20.74
C ALA A 144 -3.02 0.70 -21.27
N GLU A 145 -3.12 1.67 -22.18
CA GLU A 145 -1.97 2.35 -22.77
C GLU A 145 -1.29 3.28 -21.76
N GLN A 146 -2.06 4.01 -20.95
CA GLN A 146 -1.56 4.82 -19.84
C GLN A 146 -0.71 3.96 -18.90
N ASN A 147 -1.23 2.80 -18.49
CA ASN A 147 -0.51 1.88 -17.61
C ASN A 147 0.77 1.35 -18.26
N ALA A 148 0.73 0.96 -19.54
CA ALA A 148 1.91 0.50 -20.26
C ALA A 148 3.00 1.59 -20.35
N MET A 149 2.61 2.83 -20.64
CA MET A 149 3.51 3.98 -20.70
C MET A 149 4.13 4.29 -19.34
N ILE A 150 3.34 4.34 -18.27
CA ILE A 150 3.83 4.52 -16.89
C ILE A 150 4.81 3.42 -16.51
N MET A 151 4.47 2.15 -16.78
CA MET A 151 5.36 1.02 -16.48
C MET A 151 6.68 1.09 -17.24
N THR A 152 6.68 1.60 -18.46
CA THR A 152 7.90 1.81 -19.26
C THR A 152 8.79 2.90 -18.66
N ILE A 153 8.19 4.02 -18.24
CA ILE A 153 8.89 5.10 -17.53
C ILE A 153 9.52 4.55 -16.25
N VAL A 154 8.73 3.85 -15.45
CA VAL A 154 9.16 3.25 -14.18
C VAL A 154 10.33 2.29 -14.41
N HIS A 155 10.19 1.35 -15.36
CA HIS A 155 11.25 0.40 -15.69
C HIS A 155 12.55 1.09 -16.12
N SER A 156 12.46 2.10 -16.98
CA SER A 156 13.61 2.90 -17.42
C SER A 156 14.29 3.64 -16.26
N ARG A 157 13.54 4.12 -15.26
CA ARG A 157 14.13 4.73 -14.06
C ARG A 157 14.81 3.69 -13.18
N GLN A 158 14.12 2.60 -12.88
CA GLN A 158 14.59 1.56 -11.95
C GLN A 158 15.82 0.81 -12.45
N SER A 159 15.96 0.64 -13.77
CA SER A 159 17.14 0.01 -14.37
C SER A 159 18.42 0.83 -14.24
N ARG A 160 18.31 2.16 -14.09
CA ARG A 160 19.46 3.07 -13.95
C ARG A 160 19.95 3.26 -12.52
N VAL A 161 19.13 2.89 -11.54
CA VAL A 161 19.47 3.03 -10.12
C VAL A 161 20.17 1.76 -9.67
N CYS A 162 21.36 1.86 -9.07
CA CYS A 162 22.00 0.78 -8.31
C CYS A 162 21.79 1.02 -6.81
N PHE A 163 21.99 -0.01 -5.99
CA PHE A 163 22.03 0.20 -4.54
C PHE A 163 23.13 1.20 -4.16
N ASP A 164 22.79 2.16 -3.29
CA ASP A 164 23.74 3.15 -2.82
C ASP A 164 24.59 2.55 -1.69
N THR A 165 25.85 2.22 -2.00
CA THR A 165 26.76 1.52 -1.09
C THR A 165 27.13 2.35 0.14
N SER A 166 26.85 3.65 0.17
CA SER A 166 27.04 4.48 1.36
C SER A 166 26.13 4.10 2.53
N TRP A 167 25.08 3.32 2.28
CA TRP A 167 24.16 2.82 3.32
C TRP A 167 24.66 1.59 4.07
N LEU A 168 25.72 0.93 3.57
CA LEU A 168 26.33 -0.22 4.23
C LEU A 168 26.85 0.17 5.62
N GLU A 169 26.53 -0.64 6.62
CA GLU A 169 26.91 -0.34 8.00
C GLU A 169 28.29 -0.88 8.39
N ASP A 170 28.73 -1.95 7.74
CA ASP A 170 29.98 -2.63 8.05
C ASP A 170 30.87 -2.66 6.79
N LEU A 171 32.12 -2.26 6.95
CA LEU A 171 33.12 -2.25 5.87
C LEU A 171 33.54 -3.66 5.46
N TYR A 172 33.29 -4.66 6.32
CA TYR A 172 33.61 -6.06 6.06
C TYR A 172 32.43 -6.85 5.47
N GLU A 173 31.28 -6.21 5.29
CA GLU A 173 30.15 -6.82 4.58
C GLU A 173 30.49 -7.00 3.10
N THR A 174 30.31 -8.23 2.60
CA THR A 174 30.41 -8.51 1.17
C THR A 174 29.03 -8.69 0.59
N VAL A 175 28.80 -8.10 -0.59
CA VAL A 175 27.54 -8.22 -1.32
C VAL A 175 27.42 -9.65 -1.86
N VAL A 176 26.29 -10.29 -1.55
CA VAL A 176 25.96 -11.65 -1.98
C VAL A 176 24.99 -11.62 -3.17
N LEU A 177 23.98 -10.75 -3.11
CA LEU A 177 22.94 -10.64 -4.13
C LEU A 177 22.37 -9.22 -4.13
N GLU A 178 22.15 -8.66 -5.32
CA GLU A 178 21.35 -7.44 -5.52
C GLU A 178 20.20 -7.75 -6.48
N ILE A 179 18.97 -7.46 -6.07
CA ILE A 179 17.77 -7.78 -6.87
C ILE A 179 16.67 -6.74 -6.71
N GLN A 180 15.84 -6.59 -7.74
CA GLN A 180 14.67 -5.72 -7.70
C GLN A 180 13.51 -6.42 -7.00
N ALA A 181 12.82 -5.71 -6.12
CA ALA A 181 11.63 -6.23 -5.45
C ALA A 181 10.68 -5.09 -5.05
N ASN A 182 9.43 -5.43 -4.83
CA ASN A 182 8.43 -4.51 -4.32
C ASN A 182 8.10 -4.84 -2.88
N LYS A 183 8.21 -3.87 -1.97
CA LYS A 183 7.69 -3.99 -0.60
C LYS A 183 6.18 -3.87 -0.63
N VAL A 184 5.50 -4.94 -0.21
CA VAL A 184 4.04 -5.02 -0.15
C VAL A 184 3.57 -4.60 1.23
N LEU A 185 2.64 -3.66 1.26
CA LEU A 185 1.93 -3.17 2.42
C LEU A 185 0.42 -3.21 2.12
N PRO A 186 -0.45 -3.12 3.14
CA PRO A 186 -1.89 -3.02 2.91
C PRO A 186 -2.23 -1.87 1.94
N LEU A 187 -2.79 -2.22 0.78
CA LEU A 187 -3.15 -1.32 -0.34
C LEU A 187 -2.00 -0.58 -1.02
N VAL A 188 -0.74 -0.81 -0.63
CA VAL A 188 0.42 -0.08 -1.15
C VAL A 188 1.50 -1.06 -1.59
N VAL A 189 2.03 -0.83 -2.78
CA VAL A 189 3.19 -1.56 -3.30
C VAL A 189 4.28 -0.53 -3.53
N ASN A 190 5.38 -0.63 -2.78
CA ASN A 190 6.51 0.29 -2.89
C ASN A 190 7.70 -0.38 -3.61
N PRO A 191 8.01 0.02 -4.85
CA PRO A 191 9.14 -0.53 -5.58
C PRO A 191 10.50 -0.15 -4.98
N GLY A 192 11.45 -1.09 -4.98
CA GLY A 192 12.80 -0.86 -4.49
C GLY A 192 13.80 -1.92 -4.92
N ARG A 193 14.98 -1.87 -4.29
CA ARG A 193 16.05 -2.86 -4.41
C ARG A 193 16.30 -3.55 -3.09
N VAL A 194 16.56 -4.84 -3.18
CA VAL A 194 17.05 -5.65 -2.08
C VAL A 194 18.53 -5.87 -2.29
N LEU A 195 19.33 -5.57 -1.28
CA LEU A 195 20.73 -5.94 -1.22
C LEU A 195 20.92 -6.92 -0.07
N LEU A 196 21.37 -8.12 -0.38
CA LEU A 196 21.77 -9.11 0.60
C LEU A 196 23.30 -9.07 0.72
N THR A 197 23.78 -8.88 1.95
CA THR A 197 25.19 -9.02 2.30
C THR A 197 25.40 -10.26 3.16
N THR A 198 26.65 -10.53 3.55
CA THR A 198 26.99 -11.62 4.47
C THR A 198 26.45 -11.45 5.89
N SER A 199 26.00 -10.26 6.28
CA SER A 199 25.53 -9.98 7.66
C SER A 199 24.17 -9.28 7.74
N ARG A 200 23.71 -8.61 6.68
CA ARG A 200 22.48 -7.81 6.66
C ARG A 200 21.69 -7.99 5.36
N LEU A 201 20.38 -7.76 5.48
CA LEU A 201 19.47 -7.56 4.36
C LEU A 201 19.03 -6.10 4.35
N TYR A 202 19.20 -5.45 3.21
CA TYR A 202 18.80 -4.07 2.98
C TYR A 202 17.63 -4.02 2.00
N PHE A 203 16.68 -3.12 2.23
CA PHE A 203 15.68 -2.73 1.24
C PHE A 203 15.71 -1.22 1.05
N GLN A 204 16.09 -0.78 -0.15
CA GLN A 204 16.13 0.61 -0.58
C GLN A 204 14.96 0.86 -1.54
N PRO A 205 13.89 1.56 -1.13
CA PRO A 205 12.86 2.03 -2.04
C PRO A 205 13.46 2.93 -3.12
N TYR A 206 12.87 2.95 -4.30
CA TYR A 206 13.27 3.89 -5.36
C TYR A 206 12.80 5.31 -5.09
N ASN A 207 11.88 5.49 -4.14
CA ASN A 207 11.45 6.79 -3.67
C ASN A 207 12.14 7.15 -2.34
N ASN A 208 12.52 8.41 -2.20
CA ASN A 208 13.10 8.94 -0.96
C ASN A 208 11.99 9.43 -0.01
N MET A 209 10.95 8.62 0.20
CA MET A 209 9.83 9.00 1.09
C MET A 209 10.22 9.00 2.56
N ASP A 210 10.88 7.94 3.01
CA ASP A 210 11.11 7.75 4.44
C ASP A 210 12.31 8.59 4.91
N GLN A 211 12.22 9.17 6.11
CA GLN A 211 13.35 9.84 6.79
C GLN A 211 14.59 8.95 6.89
N HIS A 212 14.38 7.63 6.92
CA HIS A 212 15.42 6.61 6.85
C HIS A 212 15.22 5.85 5.53
N PRO A 213 15.97 6.21 4.48
CA PRO A 213 15.65 5.78 3.12
C PRO A 213 15.91 4.29 2.89
N VAL A 214 16.61 3.59 3.80
CA VAL A 214 16.92 2.17 3.64
C VAL A 214 16.53 1.41 4.89
N LEU A 215 15.68 0.39 4.72
CA LEU A 215 15.39 -0.59 5.76
C LEU A 215 16.59 -1.53 5.88
N LYS A 216 17.06 -1.74 7.12
CA LYS A 216 18.22 -2.57 7.43
C LYS A 216 17.81 -3.66 8.42
N ILE A 217 18.09 -4.91 8.09
CA ILE A 217 17.74 -6.08 8.90
C ILE A 217 19.01 -6.89 9.13
N GLN A 218 19.41 -7.09 10.39
CA GLN A 218 20.52 -8.00 10.69
C GLN A 218 20.08 -9.44 10.50
N LEU A 219 20.88 -10.24 9.80
CA LEU A 219 20.50 -11.62 9.46
C LEU A 219 20.29 -12.51 10.68
N LYS A 220 21.07 -12.29 11.75
CA LYS A 220 20.93 -12.99 13.03
C LYS A 220 19.61 -12.74 13.76
N ASP A 221 18.94 -11.64 13.45
CA ASP A 221 17.67 -11.27 14.08
C ASP A 221 16.47 -11.85 13.32
N ILE A 222 16.70 -12.46 12.15
CA ILE A 222 15.66 -13.09 11.34
C ILE A 222 15.20 -14.37 12.03
N SER A 223 13.91 -14.44 12.32
CA SER A 223 13.25 -15.55 13.00
C SER A 223 12.48 -16.47 12.05
N SER A 224 12.09 -15.97 10.87
CA SER A 224 11.37 -16.78 9.87
C SER A 224 11.50 -16.15 8.48
N ILE A 225 11.62 -17.01 7.48
CA ILE A 225 11.59 -16.66 6.06
C ILE A 225 10.57 -17.60 5.41
N ILE A 226 9.51 -17.05 4.84
CA ILE A 226 8.39 -17.81 4.29
C ILE A 226 8.17 -17.42 2.84
N GLN A 227 8.19 -18.41 1.96
CA GLN A 227 7.82 -18.25 0.57
C GLN A 227 6.31 -18.07 0.47
N ARG A 228 5.84 -17.10 -0.33
CA ARG A 228 4.43 -16.69 -0.41
C ARG A 228 3.98 -16.56 -1.86
N ARG A 229 2.66 -16.53 -2.05
CA ARG A 229 2.04 -16.05 -3.29
C ARG A 229 1.69 -14.57 -3.20
N PHE A 230 1.85 -13.85 -4.30
CA PHE A 230 1.33 -12.49 -4.48
C PHE A 230 0.59 -12.43 -5.82
N LEU A 231 -0.67 -11.98 -5.81
CA LEU A 231 -1.55 -12.02 -6.98
C LEU A 231 -1.63 -13.41 -7.62
N LEU A 232 -1.72 -14.45 -6.78
CA LEU A 232 -1.72 -15.88 -7.17
C LEU A 232 -0.45 -16.36 -7.88
N ARG A 233 0.62 -15.56 -7.91
CA ARG A 233 1.93 -15.92 -8.49
C ARG A 233 2.94 -16.25 -7.41
N GLN A 234 3.82 -17.22 -7.67
CA GLN A 234 4.84 -17.73 -6.76
C GLN A 234 6.06 -16.80 -6.62
N VAL A 235 5.81 -15.52 -6.35
CA VAL A 235 6.80 -14.42 -6.37
C VAL A 235 6.93 -13.71 -5.02
N GLY A 236 6.20 -14.14 -3.99
CA GLY A 236 6.19 -13.51 -2.68
C GLY A 236 7.25 -14.08 -1.74
N LEU A 237 7.82 -13.24 -0.89
CA LEU A 237 8.73 -13.64 0.19
C LEU A 237 8.45 -12.79 1.43
N GLU A 238 8.10 -13.43 2.53
CA GLU A 238 7.84 -12.77 3.81
C GLU A 238 8.96 -13.08 4.80
N ILE A 239 9.55 -12.03 5.36
CA ILE A 239 10.66 -12.11 6.31
C ILE A 239 10.19 -11.55 7.64
N LYS A 240 10.32 -12.33 8.71
CA LYS A 240 9.98 -11.95 10.07
C LYS A 240 11.26 -11.84 10.90
N TRP A 241 11.48 -10.71 11.54
CA TRP A 241 12.64 -10.52 12.42
C TRP A 241 12.24 -9.86 13.73
N GLN A 242 13.13 -9.97 14.72
CA GLN A 242 12.98 -9.31 16.00
C GLN A 242 13.86 -8.07 16.04
N LYS A 243 13.25 -6.88 16.03
CA LYS A 243 13.97 -5.62 16.04
C LYS A 243 14.57 -5.34 17.42
N GLN A 244 15.89 -5.15 17.47
CA GLN A 244 16.62 -4.74 18.67
C GLN A 244 16.63 -3.21 18.83
N PRO A 245 16.65 -2.67 20.07
CA PRO A 245 16.63 -3.37 21.36
C PRO A 245 15.21 -3.69 21.88
N ASP A 246 14.16 -3.15 21.27
CA ASP A 246 12.78 -3.22 21.79
C ASP A 246 12.16 -4.64 21.77
N GLY A 247 12.80 -5.58 21.09
CA GLY A 247 12.31 -6.95 20.92
C GLY A 247 11.04 -7.06 20.09
N LYS A 248 10.64 -5.99 19.40
CA LYS A 248 9.41 -5.93 18.61
C LYS A 248 9.53 -6.78 17.36
N ILE A 249 8.51 -7.59 17.10
CA ILE A 249 8.42 -8.38 15.87
C ILE A 249 8.02 -7.46 14.71
N GLU A 250 8.82 -7.45 13.66
CA GLU A 250 8.54 -6.76 12.41
C GLU A 250 8.55 -7.74 11.22
N TYR A 251 7.93 -7.31 10.13
CA TYR A 251 7.73 -8.10 8.93
C TYR A 251 8.05 -7.28 7.69
N LEU A 252 8.64 -7.95 6.70
CA LEU A 252 8.91 -7.42 5.37
C LEU A 252 8.33 -8.40 4.37
N PHE A 253 7.25 -8.00 3.72
CA PHE A 253 6.67 -8.77 2.62
C PHE A 253 7.14 -8.19 1.29
N LEU A 254 7.82 -9.02 0.50
CA LEU A 254 8.37 -8.67 -0.80
C LEU A 254 7.62 -9.41 -1.90
N SER A 255 7.38 -8.72 -3.02
CA SER A 255 7.03 -9.34 -4.30
C SER A 255 8.16 -9.13 -5.29
N LEU A 256 8.72 -10.22 -5.80
CA LEU A 256 9.76 -10.21 -6.83
C LEU A 256 9.17 -10.25 -8.24
N ASN A 257 10.01 -10.06 -9.26
CA ASN A 257 9.55 -9.99 -10.65
C ASN A 257 9.05 -11.35 -11.16
N ASN A 258 9.73 -12.42 -10.78
CA ASN A 258 9.43 -13.78 -11.18
C ASN A 258 9.77 -14.79 -10.06
N GLN A 259 9.41 -16.06 -10.27
CA GLN A 259 9.62 -17.11 -9.27
C GLN A 259 11.10 -17.44 -9.07
N SER A 260 11.92 -17.41 -10.15
CA SER A 260 13.35 -17.71 -10.08
C SER A 260 14.07 -16.71 -9.17
N ASP A 261 13.79 -15.41 -9.34
CA ASP A 261 14.31 -14.33 -8.50
C ASP A 261 13.99 -14.58 -7.02
N ARG A 262 12.74 -14.98 -6.73
CA ARG A 262 12.28 -15.29 -5.36
C ARG A 262 13.01 -16.48 -4.78
N ASP A 263 13.14 -17.56 -5.55
CA ASP A 263 13.81 -18.78 -5.13
C ASP A 263 15.32 -18.55 -4.93
N GLU A 264 15.94 -17.72 -5.77
CA GLU A 264 17.34 -17.31 -5.62
C GLU A 264 17.56 -16.50 -4.34
N LEU A 265 16.78 -15.44 -4.11
CA LEU A 265 16.89 -14.64 -2.88
C LEU A 265 16.66 -15.49 -1.63
N HIS A 266 15.63 -16.35 -1.65
CA HIS A 266 15.33 -17.26 -0.54
C HIS A 266 16.50 -18.22 -0.26
N LYS A 267 17.06 -18.85 -1.31
CA LYS A 267 18.20 -19.75 -1.17
C LYS A 267 19.42 -19.01 -0.62
N LYS A 268 19.78 -17.86 -1.19
CA LYS A 268 20.95 -17.08 -0.76
C LYS A 268 20.82 -16.60 0.68
N LEU A 269 19.62 -16.26 1.15
CA LEU A 269 19.34 -15.93 2.54
C LEU A 269 19.59 -17.12 3.47
N LEU A 270 19.09 -18.30 3.13
CA LEU A 270 19.27 -19.52 3.93
C LEU A 270 20.72 -20.02 3.93
N ASP A 271 21.48 -19.76 2.86
CA ASP A 271 22.89 -20.11 2.78
C ASP A 271 23.78 -19.24 3.70
N GLN A 272 23.26 -18.13 4.26
CA GLN A 272 24.03 -17.27 5.15
C GLN A 272 24.16 -17.87 6.56
N SER A 273 25.39 -18.00 7.05
CA SER A 273 25.68 -18.54 8.38
C SER A 273 25.07 -17.75 9.54
N ALA A 274 24.79 -16.46 9.32
CA ALA A 274 24.15 -15.59 10.29
C ALA A 274 22.65 -15.90 10.48
N VAL A 275 21.99 -16.56 9.52
CA VAL A 275 20.57 -16.90 9.60
C VAL A 275 20.40 -18.22 10.36
N SER A 276 19.72 -18.17 11.50
CA SER A 276 19.39 -19.37 12.29
C SER A 276 17.87 -19.48 12.45
N LEU A 277 17.27 -20.43 11.73
CA LEU A 277 15.82 -20.63 11.74
C LEU A 277 15.46 -21.91 12.49
N GLU A 278 14.54 -21.79 13.45
CA GLU A 278 13.90 -22.95 14.06
C GLU A 278 12.87 -23.53 13.09
N THR A 279 13.10 -24.76 12.63
CA THR A 279 12.11 -25.48 11.81
C THR A 279 11.30 -26.41 12.70
N VAL A 280 10.03 -26.08 12.90
CA VAL A 280 9.07 -26.97 13.58
C VAL A 280 8.34 -27.80 12.51
N PRO A 281 8.47 -29.14 12.51
CA PRO A 281 7.75 -30.00 11.58
C PRO A 281 6.24 -29.79 11.69
N GLN A 282 5.53 -29.81 10.55
CA GLN A 282 4.09 -29.56 10.51
C GLN A 282 3.29 -30.51 11.42
N ASN A 283 3.70 -31.78 11.46
CA ASN A 283 3.07 -32.80 12.30
C ASN A 283 3.14 -32.45 13.79
N GLN A 284 4.20 -31.76 14.25
CA GLN A 284 4.30 -31.35 15.65
C GLN A 284 3.30 -30.25 16.00
N MET A 285 3.00 -29.33 15.08
CA MET A 285 2.02 -28.26 15.33
C MET A 285 0.61 -28.82 15.49
N THR A 286 0.21 -29.76 14.64
CA THR A 286 -1.09 -30.45 14.76
C THR A 286 -1.18 -31.26 16.04
N MET A 287 -0.12 -31.99 16.43
CA MET A 287 -0.10 -32.73 17.69
C MET A 287 -0.20 -31.81 18.92
N ARG A 288 0.51 -30.67 18.91
CA ARG A 288 0.42 -29.66 19.98
C ARG A 288 -1.01 -29.11 20.12
N TRP A 289 -1.69 -28.86 19.00
CA TRP A 289 -3.09 -28.44 19.00
C TRP A 289 -4.03 -29.53 19.54
N GLN A 290 -3.90 -30.76 19.06
CA GLN A 290 -4.71 -31.90 19.54
C GLN A 290 -4.53 -32.17 21.03
N ASN A 291 -3.32 -31.96 21.56
CA ASN A 291 -3.01 -32.11 22.98
C ASN A 291 -3.34 -30.86 23.83
N GLY A 292 -3.95 -29.82 23.25
CA GLY A 292 -4.30 -28.59 23.96
C GLY A 292 -3.12 -27.69 24.34
N SER A 293 -1.91 -27.98 23.85
CA SER A 293 -0.72 -27.13 24.03
C SER A 293 -0.72 -25.90 23.12
N LEU A 294 -1.56 -25.90 22.07
CA LEU A 294 -1.75 -24.78 21.15
C LEU A 294 -3.25 -24.45 21.09
N SER A 295 -3.60 -23.17 21.18
CA SER A 295 -5.00 -22.75 21.10
C SER A 295 -5.58 -22.94 19.69
N ASN A 296 -6.90 -23.02 19.57
CA ASN A 296 -7.58 -23.02 18.28
C ASN A 296 -7.21 -21.78 17.44
N TYR A 297 -7.07 -20.62 18.08
CA TYR A 297 -6.71 -19.37 17.43
C TYR A 297 -5.31 -19.45 16.80
N ASP A 298 -4.32 -19.88 17.57
CA ASP A 298 -2.94 -19.96 17.11
C ASP A 298 -2.78 -21.03 16.03
N TYR A 299 -3.48 -22.16 16.15
CA TYR A 299 -3.48 -23.20 15.13
C TYR A 299 -4.14 -22.74 13.82
N LEU A 300 -5.25 -22.00 13.90
CA LEU A 300 -5.87 -21.40 12.72
C LEU A 300 -4.96 -20.37 12.06
N LEU A 301 -4.27 -19.52 12.82
CA LEU A 301 -3.27 -18.60 12.26
C LEU A 301 -2.10 -19.35 11.60
N TYR A 302 -1.66 -20.46 12.20
CA TYR A 302 -0.65 -21.33 11.62
C TYR A 302 -1.09 -21.91 10.27
N ILE A 303 -2.30 -22.47 10.18
CA ILE A 303 -2.84 -22.99 8.91
C ILE A 303 -3.03 -21.88 7.88
N ASN A 304 -3.53 -20.71 8.30
CA ASN A 304 -3.65 -19.54 7.43
C ASN A 304 -2.28 -19.15 6.84
N SER A 305 -1.24 -19.11 7.68
CA SER A 305 0.13 -18.91 7.24
C SER A 305 0.53 -20.00 6.24
N LEU A 306 0.35 -21.30 6.51
CA LEU A 306 0.67 -22.35 5.52
C LEU A 306 -0.08 -22.19 4.19
N ALA A 307 -1.26 -21.57 4.20
CA ALA A 307 -2.07 -21.30 3.02
C ALA A 307 -1.71 -19.97 2.31
N ASP A 308 -0.54 -19.40 2.61
CA ASP A 308 -0.01 -18.11 2.09
C ASP A 308 -0.78 -16.86 2.51
N ARG A 309 -1.57 -16.94 3.58
CA ARG A 309 -2.29 -15.77 4.09
C ARG A 309 -1.42 -14.96 5.03
N THR A 310 -1.52 -13.63 4.91
CA THR A 310 -0.75 -12.67 5.69
C THR A 310 -1.56 -11.41 5.98
N PHE A 311 -1.27 -10.76 7.09
CA PHE A 311 -1.85 -9.46 7.44
C PHE A 311 -1.36 -8.31 6.54
N HIS A 312 -0.25 -8.51 5.83
CA HIS A 312 0.37 -7.49 4.97
C HIS A 312 -0.29 -7.35 3.60
N ASP A 313 -1.08 -8.34 3.18
CA ASP A 313 -1.84 -8.35 1.92
C ASP A 313 -3.32 -8.59 2.21
N LEU A 314 -4.13 -7.53 2.05
CA LEU A 314 -5.56 -7.59 2.31
C LEU A 314 -6.31 -8.52 1.35
N THR A 315 -5.73 -8.83 0.18
CA THR A 315 -6.33 -9.78 -0.77
C THR A 315 -6.23 -11.23 -0.28
N GLN A 316 -5.24 -11.50 0.57
CA GLN A 316 -4.94 -12.81 1.16
C GLN A 316 -4.94 -12.75 2.69
N TYR A 317 -5.84 -11.96 3.27
CA TYR A 317 -5.93 -11.80 4.72
C TYR A 317 -6.30 -13.13 5.42
N PRO A 318 -5.86 -13.38 6.68
CA PRO A 318 -6.24 -14.57 7.42
C PRO A 318 -7.76 -14.72 7.56
N VAL A 319 -8.25 -15.95 7.40
CA VAL A 319 -9.66 -16.31 7.48
C VAL A 319 -9.91 -17.12 8.74
N ILE A 320 -10.84 -16.64 9.54
CA ILE A 320 -11.34 -17.30 10.74
C ILE A 320 -12.83 -17.59 10.53
N PRO A 321 -13.31 -18.80 10.86
CA PRO A 321 -14.73 -19.13 10.71
C PRO A 321 -15.58 -18.38 11.71
N TRP A 322 -16.80 -18.02 11.31
CA TRP A 322 -17.86 -17.66 12.25
C TRP A 322 -18.17 -18.84 13.17
N ILE A 323 -18.22 -18.61 14.48
CA ILE A 323 -18.46 -19.67 15.46
C ILE A 323 -19.87 -19.55 16.05
N ILE A 324 -20.22 -18.37 16.56
CA ILE A 324 -21.52 -18.10 17.17
C ILE A 324 -22.50 -17.68 16.09
N LYS A 325 -23.75 -18.14 16.17
CA LYS A 325 -24.87 -17.66 15.34
C LYS A 325 -25.93 -16.85 16.12
N ASP A 326 -25.92 -16.90 17.45
CA ASP A 326 -26.80 -16.09 18.29
C ASP A 326 -26.15 -14.74 18.65
N TYR A 327 -26.71 -13.66 18.10
CA TYR A 327 -26.30 -12.27 18.36
C TYR A 327 -27.47 -11.41 18.90
N ILE A 328 -28.58 -12.05 19.28
CA ILE A 328 -29.82 -11.36 19.68
C ILE A 328 -30.07 -11.56 21.18
N SER A 329 -29.76 -12.74 21.71
CA SER A 329 -29.96 -13.05 23.12
C SER A 329 -29.13 -12.12 24.02
N ALA A 330 -29.75 -11.66 25.11
CA ALA A 330 -29.08 -10.81 26.11
C ALA A 330 -27.95 -11.55 26.86
N THR A 331 -28.08 -12.87 26.98
CA THR A 331 -27.09 -13.76 27.61
C THR A 331 -26.80 -14.94 26.68
N LEU A 332 -25.53 -15.28 26.55
CA LEU A 332 -25.08 -16.39 25.70
C LEU A 332 -24.69 -17.59 26.57
N ASP A 333 -25.47 -18.67 26.46
CA ASP A 333 -25.16 -19.95 27.10
C ASP A 333 -24.21 -20.76 26.21
N LEU A 334 -22.96 -20.91 26.67
CA LEU A 334 -21.92 -21.60 25.91
C LEU A 334 -22.05 -23.13 25.93
N ASP A 335 -22.87 -23.69 26.83
CA ASP A 335 -23.13 -25.14 26.87
C ASP A 335 -24.24 -25.55 25.90
N ASN A 336 -24.99 -24.58 25.36
CA ASN A 336 -26.03 -24.83 24.38
C ASN A 336 -25.42 -25.12 22.99
N PRO A 337 -25.53 -26.34 22.43
CA PRO A 337 -25.00 -26.65 21.10
C PRO A 337 -25.66 -25.82 19.98
N ASP A 338 -26.89 -25.34 20.20
CA ASP A 338 -27.66 -24.60 19.22
C ASP A 338 -27.18 -23.15 19.04
N ILE A 339 -26.24 -22.61 19.83
CA ILE A 339 -25.68 -21.28 19.56
C ILE A 339 -24.52 -21.32 18.57
N TYR A 340 -24.02 -22.51 18.26
CA TYR A 340 -22.85 -22.70 17.42
C TYR A 340 -23.24 -22.94 15.96
N ARG A 341 -22.41 -22.43 15.05
CA ARG A 341 -22.51 -22.67 13.62
C ARG A 341 -22.03 -24.09 13.32
N ASP A 342 -22.76 -24.79 12.45
CA ASP A 342 -22.30 -26.04 11.85
C ASP A 342 -21.03 -25.78 11.02
N LEU A 343 -19.87 -26.17 11.56
CA LEU A 343 -18.56 -25.96 10.95
C LEU A 343 -18.31 -26.87 9.74
N SER A 344 -19.12 -27.94 9.55
CA SER A 344 -19.01 -28.84 8.40
C SER A 344 -19.51 -28.23 7.09
N LYS A 345 -20.28 -27.14 7.19
CA LYS A 345 -20.89 -26.45 6.04
C LYS A 345 -20.25 -25.09 5.78
N PRO A 346 -20.15 -24.64 4.52
CA PRO A 346 -19.80 -23.26 4.19
C PRO A 346 -20.96 -22.31 4.51
N ILE A 347 -20.66 -21.00 4.65
CA ILE A 347 -21.66 -19.96 4.99
C ILE A 347 -22.88 -19.99 4.06
N GLY A 348 -22.66 -20.14 2.75
CA GLY A 348 -23.75 -20.15 1.76
C GLY A 348 -24.64 -21.40 1.79
N ALA A 349 -24.28 -22.43 2.57
CA ALA A 349 -25.04 -23.67 2.73
C ALA A 349 -25.73 -23.81 4.09
N LEU A 350 -25.61 -22.79 4.96
CA LEU A 350 -26.26 -22.80 6.28
C LEU A 350 -27.78 -22.65 6.17
N GLU A 351 -28.24 -21.87 5.20
CA GLU A 351 -29.66 -21.59 4.97
C GLU A 351 -30.13 -22.42 3.75
N PRO A 352 -31.03 -23.39 3.94
CA PRO A 352 -31.41 -24.34 2.89
C PRO A 352 -32.03 -23.68 1.66
N THR A 353 -32.89 -22.68 1.82
CA THR A 353 -33.61 -22.07 0.68
C THR A 353 -32.66 -21.29 -0.23
N ARG A 354 -31.67 -20.58 0.34
CA ARG A 354 -30.58 -19.94 -0.38
C ARG A 354 -29.72 -20.97 -1.08
N LEU A 355 -29.40 -22.10 -0.44
CA LEU A 355 -28.61 -23.15 -1.05
C LEU A 355 -29.32 -23.75 -2.29
N GLU A 356 -30.62 -24.00 -2.20
CA GLU A 356 -31.42 -24.49 -3.33
C GLU A 356 -31.37 -23.52 -4.51
N ARG A 357 -31.61 -22.22 -4.27
CA ARG A 357 -31.48 -21.18 -5.31
C ARG A 357 -30.09 -21.13 -5.94
N LEU A 358 -29.03 -21.31 -5.14
CA LEU A 358 -27.65 -21.34 -5.67
C LEU A 358 -27.42 -22.58 -6.54
N LYS A 359 -28.00 -23.73 -6.18
CA LYS A 359 -27.93 -24.97 -6.97
C LYS A 359 -28.72 -24.86 -8.27
N GLU A 360 -29.93 -24.29 -8.24
CA GLU A 360 -30.74 -24.03 -9.45
C GLU A 360 -29.94 -23.17 -10.44
N ARG A 361 -29.42 -22.02 -9.97
CA ARG A 361 -28.57 -21.16 -10.81
C ARG A 361 -27.36 -21.91 -11.35
N TYR A 362 -26.69 -22.72 -10.52
CA TYR A 362 -25.54 -23.53 -10.96
C TYR A 362 -25.91 -24.51 -12.08
N LEU A 363 -27.09 -25.12 -12.03
CA LEU A 363 -27.56 -26.04 -13.06
C LEU A 363 -27.79 -25.33 -14.40
N GLU A 364 -28.37 -24.13 -14.36
CA GLU A 364 -28.66 -23.29 -15.54
C GLU A 364 -27.44 -22.60 -16.16
N MET A 365 -26.35 -22.47 -15.41
CA MET A 365 -25.13 -21.79 -15.87
C MET A 365 -24.37 -22.58 -16.93
N LEU A 366 -23.75 -21.85 -17.87
CA LEU A 366 -22.72 -22.38 -18.77
C LEU A 366 -21.38 -22.55 -18.02
N GLU A 367 -20.49 -23.40 -18.55
CA GLU A 367 -19.16 -23.60 -17.97
C GLU A 367 -18.27 -22.35 -18.12
N PRO A 368 -17.40 -22.03 -17.13
CA PRO A 368 -17.20 -22.75 -15.88
C PRO A 368 -18.27 -22.43 -14.83
N LYS A 369 -18.91 -23.48 -14.29
CA LYS A 369 -19.98 -23.31 -13.29
C LYS A 369 -19.42 -22.99 -11.90
N PHE A 370 -20.14 -22.17 -11.13
CA PHE A 370 -19.79 -21.85 -9.74
C PHE A 370 -21.02 -21.61 -8.85
N LEU A 371 -20.91 -21.95 -7.57
CA LEU A 371 -21.96 -21.68 -6.58
C LEU A 371 -21.91 -20.26 -6.02
N TYR A 372 -20.73 -19.67 -5.86
CA TYR A 372 -20.57 -18.38 -5.21
C TYR A 372 -19.85 -17.40 -6.14
N GLY A 373 -20.54 -16.33 -6.56
CA GLY A 373 -19.95 -15.24 -7.33
C GLY A 373 -19.16 -14.23 -6.48
N SER A 374 -19.24 -14.37 -5.16
CA SER A 374 -18.49 -13.56 -4.19
C SER A 374 -17.62 -14.47 -3.34
N HIS A 375 -16.39 -14.04 -3.10
CA HIS A 375 -15.44 -14.77 -2.28
C HIS A 375 -15.63 -14.44 -0.79
N TYR A 376 -15.34 -15.37 0.12
CA TYR A 376 -15.49 -15.17 1.57
C TYR A 376 -14.39 -14.27 2.18
N SER A 377 -13.32 -14.01 1.42
CA SER A 377 -12.16 -13.21 1.83
C SER A 377 -11.86 -12.20 0.73
N ALA A 378 -12.07 -10.92 1.00
CA ALA A 378 -11.78 -9.84 0.07
C ALA A 378 -11.33 -8.60 0.84
N PRO A 379 -10.48 -7.72 0.25
CA PRO A 379 -10.03 -6.51 0.92
C PRO A 379 -11.18 -5.66 1.46
N GLY A 380 -12.27 -5.53 0.69
CA GLY A 380 -13.46 -4.79 1.10
C GLY A 380 -14.06 -5.28 2.42
N PHE A 381 -14.11 -6.60 2.65
CA PHE A 381 -14.62 -7.16 3.91
C PHE A 381 -13.67 -6.90 5.07
N VAL A 382 -12.36 -7.02 4.85
CA VAL A 382 -11.35 -6.73 5.89
C VAL A 382 -11.47 -5.27 6.33
N LEU A 383 -11.55 -4.35 5.37
CA LEU A 383 -11.69 -2.92 5.65
C LEU A 383 -13.04 -2.56 6.25
N PHE A 384 -14.11 -3.24 5.87
CA PHE A 384 -15.43 -3.09 6.48
C PHE A 384 -15.37 -3.32 7.99
N TYR A 385 -14.70 -4.39 8.46
CA TYR A 385 -14.52 -4.63 9.90
C TYR A 385 -13.50 -3.69 10.55
N LEU A 386 -12.43 -3.32 9.84
CA LEU A 386 -11.33 -2.53 10.37
C LEU A 386 -11.51 -1.01 10.24
N VAL A 387 -12.63 -0.52 9.71
CA VAL A 387 -12.82 0.90 9.36
C VAL A 387 -12.56 1.86 10.53
N ARG A 388 -12.88 1.49 11.77
CA ARG A 388 -12.60 2.33 12.95
C ARG A 388 -11.13 2.36 13.34
N LYS A 389 -10.40 1.28 13.08
CA LYS A 389 -8.98 1.14 13.46
C LYS A 389 -8.06 1.70 12.38
N TYR A 390 -8.42 1.51 11.11
CA TYR A 390 -7.65 1.97 9.95
C TYR A 390 -8.54 2.70 8.92
N PRO A 391 -9.17 3.82 9.30
CA PRO A 391 -10.05 4.60 8.41
C PRO A 391 -9.37 5.05 7.10
N GLN A 392 -8.05 5.24 7.11
CA GLN A 392 -7.27 5.65 5.95
C GLN A 392 -7.27 4.61 4.82
N TYR A 393 -7.38 3.31 5.16
CA TYR A 393 -7.47 2.26 4.15
C TYR A 393 -8.83 2.30 3.45
N MET A 394 -9.90 2.61 4.18
CA MET A 394 -11.23 2.77 3.59
C MET A 394 -11.25 3.97 2.65
N LEU A 395 -10.70 5.12 3.09
CA LEU A 395 -10.57 6.30 2.24
C LEU A 395 -9.74 6.02 0.98
N CYS A 396 -8.64 5.30 1.08
CA CYS A 396 -7.84 4.89 -0.08
C CYS A 396 -8.65 4.01 -1.05
N LEU A 397 -9.34 2.97 -0.54
CA LEU A 397 -10.12 2.05 -1.38
C LEU A 397 -11.32 2.73 -2.06
N GLN A 398 -11.96 3.68 -1.37
CA GLN A 398 -13.18 4.36 -1.83
C GLN A 398 -12.89 5.76 -2.41
N ASN A 399 -11.70 5.96 -2.99
CA ASN A 399 -11.30 7.19 -3.68
C ASN A 399 -11.56 8.47 -2.87
N GLY A 400 -11.14 8.47 -1.61
CA GLY A 400 -11.23 9.60 -0.71
C GLY A 400 -12.56 9.78 0.00
N ARG A 401 -13.51 8.85 -0.12
CA ARG A 401 -14.81 8.93 0.55
C ARG A 401 -14.99 7.75 1.50
N PHE A 402 -15.90 7.87 2.46
CA PHE A 402 -16.43 6.69 3.13
C PHE A 402 -17.56 6.08 2.29
N ASP A 403 -17.85 4.81 2.53
CA ASP A 403 -19.02 4.17 1.92
C ASP A 403 -20.32 4.76 2.50
N HIS A 404 -21.44 4.47 1.84
CA HIS A 404 -22.76 4.88 2.32
C HIS A 404 -22.97 4.37 3.76
N PRO A 405 -23.51 5.19 4.69
CA PRO A 405 -23.67 4.80 6.09
C PRO A 405 -24.38 3.45 6.29
N ASP A 406 -25.39 3.15 5.47
CA ASP A 406 -26.15 1.89 5.50
C ASP A 406 -25.34 0.65 5.07
N ARG A 407 -24.23 0.86 4.36
CA ARG A 407 -23.29 -0.20 3.94
C ARG A 407 -22.06 -0.27 4.84
N MET A 408 -21.92 0.63 5.79
CA MET A 408 -20.84 0.57 6.77
C MET A 408 -21.19 -0.39 7.89
N PHE A 409 -20.16 -1.06 8.42
CA PHE A 409 -20.34 -2.01 9.51
C PHE A 409 -20.87 -1.28 10.73
N ASN A 410 -22.11 -1.46 11.16
CA ASN A 410 -22.64 -0.74 12.33
C ASN A 410 -23.10 -1.66 13.45
N ARG A 411 -23.41 -2.94 13.15
CA ARG A 411 -23.90 -3.95 14.09
C ARG A 411 -23.46 -5.34 13.62
N TYR A 412 -23.41 -6.31 14.54
CA TYR A 412 -23.12 -7.71 14.23
C TYR A 412 -24.36 -8.48 13.72
N TYR A 413 -25.56 -7.95 13.97
CA TYR A 413 -26.84 -8.46 13.48
C TYR A 413 -27.59 -7.36 12.72
N ASN A 414 -28.47 -7.78 11.80
CA ASN A 414 -29.41 -6.87 11.12
C ASN A 414 -30.67 -6.67 11.95
#